data_AF-A0A7X9P761-F1
#
_entry.id   AF-A0A7X9P761-F1
#
_cell.length_a   1.000
_cell.length_b   1.000
_cell.length_c   1.000
_cell.angle_alpha   90.00
_cell.angle_beta   90.00
_cell.angle_gamma   90.00
#
_symmetry.space_group_name_H-M   'P 1'
#
loop_
_entity.id
_entity.type
_entity.pdbx_description
1 polymer ?
#
loop_
_entity_poly.entity_id
_entity_poly.type
_entity_poly.pdbx_seq_one_letter_code
_entity_poly.pdbx_strand_id
1 'polypeptide(L)'
;MPRVLLPFPLLAAALGCGLNVGGMPPLDGMADSGSRDPAAETIPADDVAPPFDDAGADPALPDDAAPPETPAVCGNGVVEAGEECETGGSEPCDTTCRTAGTRFCLDCRWGACAPPPESCNGVDDDCNGLTDEGCASPVPNDRCAGAIDVSGGGLFPGTTEGAAHDQDHCSISELCDPGGSDVFYRFTLSGPEVVFLSLQGGPAWDAVLTVRAGGCDGPMVGCSDDACENRLPQWAGHLDAGSYWVAIDGCDPDDFGGFTLRYAHAPCPGTEDPTTLLPSPGTYWDDSCGWGNDARSSCGGDDDDDVPMYFALCPGSHTVRASTCDDGEDWPSSLVIRTGGGGLCGGAEAACSGAIYGRSYCDDGRSWAQATITGPELVFVLLDGAGSGSHCGPFAVDVTF
;
A
#
# COMPACT_ATOMS: atom_id res chain seq x y z
N MET A 1 -36.81 -14.97 -42.84
CA MET A 1 -37.20 -15.93 -41.77
C MET A 1 -37.85 -15.11 -40.66
N PRO A 2 -39.05 -15.44 -40.16
CA PRO A 2 -39.76 -14.57 -39.24
C PRO A 2 -39.18 -14.68 -37.82
N ARG A 3 -38.90 -13.52 -37.21
CA ARG A 3 -38.41 -13.34 -35.84
C ARG A 3 -39.50 -13.67 -34.83
N VAL A 4 -39.16 -14.46 -33.81
CA VAL A 4 -39.96 -14.70 -32.60
C VAL A 4 -39.55 -13.65 -31.57
N LEU A 5 -40.51 -12.81 -31.15
CA LEU A 5 -40.37 -11.89 -30.02
C LEU A 5 -40.59 -12.66 -28.71
N LEU A 6 -39.62 -12.58 -27.79
CA LEU A 6 -39.78 -12.95 -26.38
C LEU A 6 -39.90 -11.67 -25.53
N PRO A 7 -40.80 -11.63 -24.53
CA PRO A 7 -41.02 -10.43 -23.72
C PRO A 7 -40.07 -10.35 -22.52
N PHE A 8 -39.49 -9.16 -22.33
CA PHE A 8 -38.84 -8.70 -21.10
C PHE A 8 -39.86 -8.56 -19.95
N PRO A 9 -39.52 -8.94 -18.70
CA PRO A 9 -40.22 -8.40 -17.54
C PRO A 9 -39.49 -7.15 -17.02
N LEU A 10 -40.25 -6.06 -16.90
CA LEU A 10 -39.93 -4.90 -16.07
C LEU A 10 -39.70 -5.34 -14.62
N LEU A 11 -38.61 -4.88 -14.00
CA LEU A 11 -38.53 -4.78 -12.55
C LEU A 11 -38.51 -3.30 -12.15
N ALA A 12 -39.61 -2.87 -11.52
CA ALA A 12 -39.81 -1.52 -11.03
C ALA A 12 -39.13 -1.32 -9.68
N ALA A 13 -38.50 -0.16 -9.51
CA ALA A 13 -38.01 0.36 -8.24
C ALA A 13 -39.18 0.74 -7.31
N ALA A 14 -39.00 0.54 -6.00
CA ALA A 14 -39.79 1.21 -4.96
C ALA A 14 -38.91 1.51 -3.74
N LEU A 15 -38.86 2.79 -3.37
CA LEU A 15 -38.35 3.33 -2.10
C LEU A 15 -39.20 2.87 -0.91
N GLY A 16 -38.62 2.85 0.29
CA GLY A 16 -39.39 2.94 1.54
C GLY A 16 -38.62 2.67 2.83
N CYS A 17 -38.37 3.74 3.60
CA CYS A 17 -37.84 3.76 4.98
C CYS A 17 -38.62 2.93 6.00
N GLY A 18 -37.98 2.57 7.12
CA GLY A 18 -38.69 2.24 8.36
C GLY A 18 -37.82 1.69 9.50
N LEU A 19 -37.42 2.57 10.43
CA LEU A 19 -36.95 2.22 11.78
C LEU A 19 -37.92 1.28 12.52
N ASN A 20 -37.40 0.37 13.34
CA ASN A 20 -38.02 0.12 14.63
C ASN A 20 -37.04 -0.39 15.70
N VAL A 21 -37.21 0.17 16.90
CA VAL A 21 -36.48 -0.05 18.14
C VAL A 21 -37.30 -1.00 19.02
N GLY A 22 -36.62 -1.85 19.79
CA GLY A 22 -37.05 -2.20 21.15
C GLY A 22 -37.31 -3.68 21.43
N GLY A 23 -36.67 -4.20 22.49
CA GLY A 23 -37.21 -5.32 23.26
C GLY A 23 -36.19 -6.28 23.91
N MET A 24 -35.49 -5.85 24.96
CA MET A 24 -35.21 -6.73 26.12
C MET A 24 -36.46 -6.71 27.03
N PRO A 25 -36.81 -7.76 27.82
CA PRO A 25 -36.18 -8.03 29.14
C PRO A 25 -36.28 -9.55 29.57
N PRO A 26 -36.29 -9.97 30.86
CA PRO A 26 -35.11 -10.20 31.71
C PRO A 26 -35.10 -11.54 32.53
N LEU A 27 -33.94 -11.84 33.14
CA LEU A 27 -33.66 -12.38 34.49
C LEU A 27 -34.09 -13.78 35.02
N ASP A 28 -33.07 -14.38 35.68
CA ASP A 28 -33.04 -15.15 36.95
C ASP A 28 -33.31 -16.67 37.04
N GLY A 29 -32.34 -17.38 37.66
CA GLY A 29 -32.52 -18.73 38.21
C GLY A 29 -31.24 -19.50 38.61
N MET A 30 -30.59 -19.11 39.70
CA MET A 30 -29.48 -19.80 40.40
C MET A 30 -29.75 -21.24 40.88
N ALA A 31 -28.70 -22.08 40.95
CA ALA A 31 -28.23 -22.91 42.10
C ALA A 31 -27.02 -23.77 41.65
N ASP A 32 -25.77 -23.44 41.99
CA ASP A 32 -24.97 -23.81 43.18
C ASP A 32 -24.71 -25.32 43.43
N SER A 33 -23.43 -25.73 43.26
CA SER A 33 -22.54 -26.30 44.30
C SER A 33 -21.59 -27.39 43.76
N GLY A 34 -20.28 -27.26 44.02
CA GLY A 34 -19.34 -28.37 43.81
C GLY A 34 -17.86 -28.03 43.66
N SER A 35 -17.21 -27.66 44.77
CA SER A 35 -15.76 -27.61 44.99
C SER A 35 -14.96 -28.84 44.49
N ARG A 36 -13.75 -28.62 43.93
CA ARG A 36 -12.44 -29.24 44.30
C ARG A 36 -11.31 -28.96 43.28
N ASP A 37 -10.26 -28.26 43.72
CA ASP A 37 -8.87 -28.34 43.22
C ASP A 37 -8.16 -29.60 43.79
N PRO A 38 -6.89 -29.90 43.44
CA PRO A 38 -6.34 -30.19 42.13
C PRO A 38 -5.67 -31.59 42.13
N ALA A 39 -5.47 -32.21 40.96
CA ALA A 39 -4.75 -33.48 40.84
C ALA A 39 -3.43 -33.29 40.07
N ALA A 40 -2.33 -33.50 40.78
CA ALA A 40 -1.01 -33.81 40.23
C ALA A 40 -0.71 -35.28 40.57
N GLU A 41 -0.40 -36.10 39.56
CA GLU A 41 0.10 -37.48 39.63
C GLU A 41 0.85 -37.76 38.31
N THR A 42 1.96 -38.51 38.13
CA THR A 42 3.05 -39.11 38.95
C THR A 42 3.99 -39.88 37.97
N ILE A 43 5.34 -39.80 38.14
CA ILE A 43 6.39 -40.89 38.29
C ILE A 43 6.54 -41.96 37.15
N PRO A 44 7.73 -42.53 36.76
CA PRO A 44 8.87 -42.98 37.60
C PRO A 44 10.33 -42.78 37.12
N ALA A 45 11.22 -43.02 38.09
CA ALA A 45 12.62 -43.41 37.96
C ALA A 45 12.78 -44.92 38.23
N ASP A 46 13.68 -45.59 37.50
CA ASP A 46 14.50 -46.71 37.99
C ASP A 46 15.57 -47.04 36.93
N ASP A 47 16.84 -47.12 37.34
CA ASP A 47 17.70 -48.29 37.02
C ASP A 47 19.11 -48.17 37.64
N VAL A 48 19.30 -48.97 38.70
CA VAL A 48 20.39 -49.94 38.93
C VAL A 48 21.84 -49.47 39.22
N ALA A 49 22.26 -49.71 40.48
CA ALA A 49 23.64 -49.80 41.01
C ALA A 49 24.27 -51.21 40.71
N PRO A 50 25.54 -51.60 41.04
CA PRO A 50 26.23 -51.36 42.33
C PRO A 50 27.80 -51.38 42.26
N PRO A 51 28.57 -51.77 43.31
CA PRO A 51 29.51 -50.89 44.02
C PRO A 51 30.98 -51.38 43.89
N PHE A 52 31.95 -50.77 44.58
CA PHE A 52 32.97 -51.49 45.37
C PHE A 52 33.78 -50.51 46.23
N ASP A 53 34.02 -50.97 47.45
CA ASP A 53 34.76 -50.36 48.55
C ASP A 53 36.22 -50.02 48.19
N ASP A 54 36.75 -48.93 48.76
CA ASP A 54 37.92 -49.10 49.62
C ASP A 54 38.15 -47.89 50.55
N ALA A 55 38.33 -48.23 51.82
CA ALA A 55 38.69 -47.34 52.89
C ALA A 55 40.20 -47.07 52.84
N GLY A 56 40.59 -45.81 52.71
CA GLY A 56 41.97 -45.36 52.87
C GLY A 56 42.01 -44.09 53.70
N ALA A 57 42.24 -44.25 55.00
CA ALA A 57 42.59 -43.15 55.89
C ALA A 57 44.03 -42.68 55.59
N ASP A 58 44.22 -41.37 55.44
CA ASP A 58 45.52 -40.71 55.65
C ASP A 58 45.27 -39.39 56.40
N PRO A 59 46.14 -39.00 57.35
CA PRO A 59 45.80 -38.16 58.48
C PRO A 59 45.93 -36.67 58.18
N ALA A 60 45.29 -35.90 59.07
CA ALA A 60 45.29 -34.45 59.12
C ALA A 60 46.65 -33.79 58.79
N LEU A 61 46.63 -32.89 57.80
CA LEU A 61 47.51 -31.74 57.74
C LEU A 61 46.74 -30.54 58.30
N PRO A 62 47.28 -29.83 59.31
CA PRO A 62 46.72 -28.58 59.77
C PRO A 62 47.15 -27.48 58.81
N ASP A 63 46.22 -26.64 58.39
CA ASP A 63 46.29 -25.20 58.66
C ASP A 63 45.16 -24.51 57.90
N ASP A 64 44.26 -23.94 58.69
CA ASP A 64 43.39 -22.84 58.28
C ASP A 64 44.25 -21.69 57.73
N ALA A 65 44.33 -21.63 56.41
CA ALA A 65 44.52 -20.37 55.72
C ALA A 65 43.45 -20.33 54.63
N ALA A 66 42.38 -19.59 54.90
CA ALA A 66 41.59 -19.01 53.83
C ALA A 66 42.59 -18.41 52.81
N PRO A 67 42.44 -18.68 51.50
CA PRO A 67 43.28 -17.99 50.52
C PRO A 67 43.17 -16.50 50.82
N PRO A 68 44.28 -15.73 50.77
CA PRO A 68 44.20 -14.30 50.97
C PRO A 68 43.13 -13.78 50.01
N GLU A 69 42.06 -13.20 50.55
CA GLU A 69 41.05 -12.47 49.78
C GLU A 69 41.83 -11.51 48.90
N THR A 70 42.04 -11.87 47.63
CA THR A 70 42.67 -10.98 46.68
C THR A 70 41.76 -9.76 46.65
N PRO A 71 42.29 -8.55 46.91
CA PRO A 71 41.46 -7.37 46.83
C PRO A 71 40.84 -7.35 45.43
N ALA A 72 39.52 -7.22 45.36
CA ALA A 72 38.77 -7.30 44.11
C ALA A 72 39.46 -6.42 43.04
N VAL A 73 39.77 -7.01 41.88
CA VAL A 73 40.51 -6.31 40.83
C VAL A 73 39.57 -6.01 39.69
N CYS A 74 39.09 -4.78 39.71
CA CYS A 74 38.17 -4.31 38.71
C CYS A 74 38.70 -4.42 37.27
N GLY A 75 37.88 -5.00 36.37
CA GLY A 75 38.21 -5.13 34.95
C GLY A 75 39.07 -6.35 34.63
N ASN A 76 39.06 -7.37 35.50
CA ASN A 76 39.69 -8.66 35.25
C ASN A 76 38.78 -9.64 34.47
N GLY A 77 37.53 -9.24 34.18
CA GLY A 77 36.56 -10.01 33.40
C GLY A 77 35.68 -10.95 34.24
N VAL A 78 35.71 -10.84 35.57
CA VAL A 78 34.92 -11.65 36.49
C VAL A 78 34.40 -10.78 37.64
N VAL A 79 33.07 -10.68 37.79
CA VAL A 79 32.46 -9.88 38.88
C VAL A 79 32.71 -10.55 40.23
N GLU A 80 33.48 -9.89 41.10
CA GLU A 80 33.86 -10.37 42.44
C GLU A 80 32.96 -9.78 43.55
N ALA A 81 33.05 -10.34 44.76
CA ALA A 81 32.27 -9.87 45.90
C ALA A 81 32.66 -8.42 46.28
N GLY A 82 31.74 -7.48 46.05
CA GLY A 82 31.97 -6.04 46.25
C GLY A 82 31.98 -5.23 44.96
N GLU A 83 31.93 -5.89 43.80
CA GLU A 83 31.80 -5.29 42.48
C GLU A 83 30.34 -5.41 41.99
N GLU A 84 29.85 -4.38 41.31
CA GLU A 84 28.51 -4.40 40.70
C GLU A 84 28.56 -4.90 39.25
N CYS A 85 29.72 -4.77 38.59
CA CYS A 85 29.93 -5.04 37.17
C CYS A 85 31.42 -5.03 36.80
N GLU A 86 31.74 -5.50 35.58
CA GLU A 86 33.08 -5.42 34.99
C GLU A 86 33.25 -4.17 34.12
N THR A 87 34.41 -3.51 34.23
CA THR A 87 34.73 -2.33 33.41
C THR A 87 34.56 -2.61 31.92
N GLY A 88 33.80 -1.75 31.23
CA GLY A 88 33.47 -1.90 29.81
C GLY A 88 32.21 -2.71 29.52
N GLY A 89 31.56 -3.29 30.52
CA GLY A 89 30.21 -3.83 30.40
C GLY A 89 29.18 -2.73 30.15
N SER A 90 28.13 -3.05 29.39
CA SER A 90 26.97 -2.19 29.15
C SER A 90 25.68 -2.96 29.35
N GLU A 91 24.66 -2.32 29.93
CA GLU A 91 23.33 -2.91 30.09
C GLU A 91 22.21 -1.86 29.95
N PRO A 92 20.98 -2.28 29.62
CA PRO A 92 19.84 -1.37 29.57
C PRO A 92 19.45 -0.86 30.97
N CYS A 93 18.87 0.33 31.01
CA CYS A 93 18.38 0.96 32.24
C CYS A 93 17.22 1.91 31.95
N ASP A 94 16.38 2.16 32.95
CA ASP A 94 15.34 3.19 32.84
C ASP A 94 15.94 4.57 33.13
N THR A 95 15.68 5.52 32.25
CA THR A 95 16.10 6.92 32.40
C THR A 95 15.17 7.68 33.36
N THR A 96 15.51 8.93 33.68
CA THR A 96 14.67 9.80 34.52
C THR A 96 13.32 10.15 33.90
N CYS A 97 13.22 10.06 32.58
CA CYS A 97 12.00 10.32 31.81
C CYS A 97 11.25 9.02 31.40
N ARG A 98 11.70 7.85 31.90
CA ARG A 98 11.12 6.51 31.64
C ARG A 98 11.34 5.97 30.22
N THR A 99 12.40 6.41 29.57
CA THR A 99 12.87 5.85 28.28
C THR A 99 13.94 4.79 28.54
N ALA A 100 14.19 3.92 27.55
CA ALA A 100 15.18 2.84 27.66
C ALA A 100 16.59 3.36 27.30
N GLY A 101 17.40 3.65 28.31
CA GLY A 101 18.78 4.10 28.16
C GLY A 101 19.81 2.98 28.29
N THR A 102 21.10 3.35 28.19
CA THR A 102 22.22 2.44 28.40
C THR A 102 23.15 2.97 29.49
N ARG A 103 23.55 2.12 30.43
CA ARG A 103 24.58 2.45 31.42
C ARG A 103 25.84 1.62 31.17
N PHE A 104 26.98 2.24 31.43
CA PHE A 104 28.30 1.62 31.29
C PHE A 104 28.91 1.38 32.66
N CYS A 105 29.60 0.27 32.80
CA CYS A 105 30.36 -0.02 33.99
C CYS A 105 31.71 0.72 33.98
N LEU A 106 31.94 1.53 35.01
CA LEU A 106 33.16 2.29 35.21
C LEU A 106 33.63 2.08 36.65
N ASP A 107 34.88 1.64 36.83
CA ASP A 107 35.46 1.38 38.15
C ASP A 107 34.59 0.42 39.01
N CYS A 108 34.03 -0.60 38.35
CA CYS A 108 33.24 -1.69 38.94
C CYS A 108 31.95 -1.26 39.64
N ARG A 109 31.44 -0.13 39.19
CA ARG A 109 30.10 0.38 39.52
C ARG A 109 29.38 0.75 38.25
N TRP A 110 28.06 0.58 38.28
CA TRP A 110 27.24 1.06 37.20
C TRP A 110 27.24 2.59 37.18
N GLY A 111 27.57 3.17 36.03
CA GLY A 111 27.43 4.60 35.79
C GLY A 111 25.97 5.05 35.77
N ALA A 112 25.79 6.36 35.58
CA ALA A 112 24.46 6.91 35.30
C ALA A 112 23.90 6.29 34.02
N CYS A 113 22.57 6.16 33.96
CA CYS A 113 21.88 5.77 32.74
C CYS A 113 22.03 6.91 31.71
N ALA A 114 22.68 6.63 30.58
CA ALA A 114 22.72 7.54 29.46
C ALA A 114 21.42 7.39 28.67
N PRO A 115 20.62 8.45 28.52
CA PRO A 115 19.40 8.39 27.74
C PRO A 115 19.74 8.19 26.24
N PRO A 116 18.84 7.55 25.48
CA PRO A 116 19.01 7.37 24.05
C PRO A 116 18.97 8.72 23.30
N PRO A 117 19.42 8.77 22.04
CA PRO A 117 19.12 9.89 21.16
C PRO A 117 17.61 10.07 20.94
N GLU A 118 17.19 11.29 20.64
CA GLU A 118 15.80 11.65 20.31
C GLU A 118 15.21 10.82 19.17
N SER A 119 14.02 10.26 19.39
CA SER A 119 13.12 9.73 18.37
C SER A 119 11.84 10.56 18.38
N CYS A 120 11.28 10.87 17.21
CA CYS A 120 10.15 11.79 17.09
C CYS A 120 8.82 11.09 17.44
N ASN A 121 8.69 10.58 18.66
CA ASN A 121 7.61 9.71 19.12
C ASN A 121 6.67 10.40 20.13
N GLY A 122 6.82 11.71 20.34
CA GLY A 122 6.01 12.48 21.30
C GLY A 122 6.46 12.31 22.75
N VAL A 123 7.62 11.69 22.99
CA VAL A 123 8.26 11.51 24.29
C VAL A 123 9.63 12.20 24.27
N ASP A 124 10.02 12.79 25.39
CA ASP A 124 11.39 13.28 25.63
C ASP A 124 12.31 12.07 25.79
N ASP A 125 12.99 11.62 24.74
CA ASP A 125 13.78 10.39 24.72
C ASP A 125 15.15 10.57 25.37
N ASP A 126 15.77 11.73 25.13
CA ASP A 126 17.09 12.13 25.62
C ASP A 126 17.07 12.78 27.02
N CYS A 127 15.86 12.90 27.59
CA CYS A 127 15.55 13.49 28.90
C CYS A 127 16.06 14.92 29.09
N ASN A 128 16.17 15.75 28.03
CA ASN A 128 16.62 17.13 28.17
C ASN A 128 15.50 18.12 28.54
N GLY A 129 14.26 17.64 28.66
CA GLY A 129 13.08 18.41 29.07
C GLY A 129 12.37 19.13 27.94
N LEU A 130 12.78 18.89 26.70
CA LEU A 130 12.05 19.20 25.49
C LEU A 130 11.48 17.90 24.91
N THR A 131 10.58 17.99 23.96
CA THR A 131 9.96 16.81 23.34
C THR A 131 10.22 16.92 21.84
N ASP A 132 10.82 15.89 21.26
CA ASP A 132 11.11 15.74 19.83
C ASP A 132 12.00 16.86 19.23
N GLU A 133 12.95 17.41 19.99
CA GLU A 133 13.90 18.41 19.51
C GLU A 133 15.08 17.78 18.75
N GLY A 134 15.56 18.47 17.72
CA GLY A 134 16.67 17.93 16.91
C GLY A 134 16.25 16.82 15.94
N CYS A 135 14.98 16.39 15.96
CA CYS A 135 14.30 15.80 14.82
C CYS A 135 14.55 16.68 13.58
N ALA A 136 15.18 16.10 12.55
CA ALA A 136 15.40 16.80 11.30
C ALA A 136 14.05 17.38 10.85
N SER A 137 14.00 18.70 10.65
CA SER A 137 12.89 19.54 10.17
C SER A 137 11.56 18.80 9.94
N PRO A 138 10.43 19.22 10.55
CA PRO A 138 9.17 18.47 10.48
C PRO A 138 8.94 17.98 9.07
N VAL A 139 8.76 16.66 8.90
CA VAL A 139 8.50 16.05 7.59
C VAL A 139 7.45 16.94 6.92
N PRO A 140 7.76 17.60 5.78
CA PRO A 140 7.02 18.79 5.36
C PRO A 140 5.51 18.57 5.20
N ASN A 141 5.16 17.32 4.91
CA ASN A 141 3.81 16.82 4.71
C ASN A 141 3.40 15.74 5.72
N ASP A 142 4.00 15.73 6.89
CA ASP A 142 3.60 14.94 8.06
C ASP A 142 2.11 15.13 8.37
N ARG A 143 1.68 16.39 8.49
CA ARG A 143 0.28 16.71 8.76
C ARG A 143 -0.50 16.93 7.47
N CYS A 144 -1.78 16.58 7.49
CA CYS A 144 -2.74 16.86 6.41
C CYS A 144 -2.71 18.31 5.89
N ALA A 145 -2.55 19.30 6.79
CA ALA A 145 -2.47 20.71 6.42
C ALA A 145 -1.19 21.07 5.63
N GLY A 146 -0.12 20.29 5.80
CA GLY A 146 1.16 20.39 5.10
C GLY A 146 1.23 19.57 3.81
N ALA A 147 0.13 18.93 3.38
CA ALA A 147 0.11 18.07 2.20
C ALA A 147 0.78 18.73 0.98
N ILE A 148 1.75 18.04 0.39
CA ILE A 148 2.48 18.51 -0.78
C ILE A 148 1.56 18.51 -2.00
N ASP A 149 1.54 19.63 -2.73
CA ASP A 149 0.75 19.77 -3.96
C ASP A 149 1.42 19.06 -5.14
N VAL A 150 0.75 18.03 -5.66
CA VAL A 150 1.21 17.22 -6.79
C VAL A 150 0.40 17.47 -8.06
N SER A 151 -0.47 18.48 -8.09
CA SER A 151 -1.44 18.73 -9.19
C SER A 151 -0.81 18.86 -10.60
N GLY A 152 0.51 19.04 -10.70
CA GLY A 152 1.21 19.06 -12.00
C GLY A 152 1.50 17.69 -12.61
N GLY A 153 1.24 16.59 -11.88
CA GLY A 153 1.69 15.26 -12.29
C GLY A 153 3.21 15.07 -12.18
N GLY A 154 3.65 13.82 -12.24
CA GLY A 154 5.07 13.45 -12.28
C GLY A 154 5.50 12.46 -11.20
N LEU A 155 6.78 12.54 -10.84
CA LEU A 155 7.42 11.72 -9.83
C LEU A 155 7.81 12.58 -8.63
N PHE A 156 7.42 12.15 -7.45
CA PHE A 156 7.59 12.85 -6.19
C PHE A 156 8.33 11.95 -5.21
N PRO A 157 9.65 12.13 -5.04
CA PRO A 157 10.39 11.47 -3.97
C PRO A 157 9.86 11.90 -2.61
N GLY A 158 9.69 10.95 -1.69
CA GLY A 158 9.19 11.20 -0.34
C GLY A 158 9.72 10.18 0.66
N THR A 159 9.37 10.37 1.93
CA THR A 159 9.66 9.42 3.01
C THR A 159 8.61 9.53 4.09
N THR A 160 8.22 8.40 4.70
CA THR A 160 7.45 8.35 5.96
C THR A 160 8.36 8.29 7.18
N GLU A 161 9.68 8.14 7.00
CA GLU A 161 10.64 8.09 8.10
C GLU A 161 10.63 9.40 8.90
N GLY A 162 10.31 9.29 10.20
CA GLY A 162 10.21 10.43 11.11
C GLY A 162 8.89 11.21 11.03
N ALA A 163 7.90 10.70 10.28
CA ALA A 163 6.52 11.19 10.34
C ALA A 163 5.78 10.57 11.53
N ALA A 164 4.74 11.25 12.00
CA ALA A 164 3.81 10.71 12.98
C ALA A 164 2.75 9.85 12.30
N HIS A 165 2.06 9.05 13.11
CA HIS A 165 0.80 8.45 12.74
C HIS A 165 -0.34 9.47 13.00
N ASP A 166 -0.75 10.17 11.97
CA ASP A 166 -1.81 11.19 11.95
C ASP A 166 -3.12 10.69 11.33
N GLN A 167 -3.08 9.67 10.48
CA GLN A 167 -4.26 9.09 9.86
C GLN A 167 -4.12 7.57 9.65
N ASP A 168 -5.09 6.82 10.20
CA ASP A 168 -5.27 5.41 9.83
C ASP A 168 -5.51 5.24 8.31
N HIS A 169 -4.74 4.32 7.74
CA HIS A 169 -5.02 3.74 6.43
C HIS A 169 -6.43 3.13 6.34
N CYS A 170 -6.82 2.78 5.12
CA CYS A 170 -8.09 2.10 4.88
C CYS A 170 -8.08 0.68 5.49
N SER A 171 -9.26 0.20 5.91
CA SER A 171 -9.43 -1.15 6.46
C SER A 171 -9.52 -2.23 5.37
N ILE A 172 -8.69 -2.16 4.32
CA ILE A 172 -8.78 -3.08 3.17
C ILE A 172 -8.18 -4.47 3.44
N SER A 173 -7.40 -4.64 4.50
CA SER A 173 -6.95 -5.95 4.92
C SER A 173 -7.14 -6.12 6.43
N GLU A 174 -7.62 -7.29 6.85
CA GLU A 174 -7.45 -7.76 8.25
C GLU A 174 -5.97 -8.05 8.57
N LEU A 175 -5.04 -7.67 7.70
CA LEU A 175 -3.62 -8.01 7.74
C LEU A 175 -2.71 -6.81 8.08
N CYS A 176 -3.20 -5.57 7.95
CA CYS A 176 -2.49 -4.36 8.36
C CYS A 176 -2.94 -3.94 9.77
N ASP A 177 -1.99 -3.73 10.67
CA ASP A 177 -2.23 -3.19 12.00
C ASP A 177 -2.16 -1.64 11.99
N PRO A 178 -3.19 -0.94 12.50
CA PRO A 178 -3.18 0.53 12.58
C PRO A 178 -1.97 1.07 13.36
N GLY A 179 -1.48 2.25 12.98
CA GLY A 179 -0.39 2.94 13.66
C GLY A 179 0.87 3.14 12.83
N GLY A 180 0.84 2.81 11.53
CA GLY A 180 1.87 3.17 10.57
C GLY A 180 2.09 4.68 10.48
N SER A 181 3.32 5.10 10.15
CA SER A 181 3.63 6.52 9.93
C SER A 181 3.11 6.97 8.57
N ASP A 182 2.46 8.13 8.51
CA ASP A 182 1.83 8.61 7.29
C ASP A 182 2.30 9.98 6.82
N VAL A 183 2.23 10.20 5.51
CA VAL A 183 2.49 11.51 4.90
C VAL A 183 1.47 11.82 3.82
N PHE A 184 1.20 13.12 3.66
CA PHE A 184 0.09 13.59 2.84
C PHE A 184 0.54 14.28 1.54
N TYR A 185 -0.20 14.02 0.48
CA TYR A 185 -0.14 14.76 -0.77
C TYR A 185 -1.52 15.27 -1.12
N ARG A 186 -1.60 16.27 -1.98
CA ARG A 186 -2.88 16.76 -2.50
C ARG A 186 -2.79 17.06 -3.98
N PHE A 187 -3.90 16.90 -4.68
CA PHE A 187 -4.04 17.36 -6.05
C PHE A 187 -5.42 17.98 -6.26
N THR A 188 -5.54 18.83 -7.28
CA THR A 188 -6.82 19.42 -7.68
C THR A 188 -7.09 19.15 -9.16
N LEU A 189 -8.29 18.66 -9.45
CA LEU A 189 -8.79 18.44 -10.79
C LEU A 189 -9.75 19.57 -11.17
N SER A 190 -9.52 20.18 -12.32
CA SER A 190 -10.37 21.27 -12.83
C SER A 190 -11.62 20.79 -13.58
N GLY A 191 -11.63 19.52 -13.95
CA GLY A 191 -12.70 18.78 -14.60
C GLY A 191 -12.62 17.30 -14.19
N PRO A 192 -13.53 16.44 -14.67
CA PRO A 192 -13.40 15.00 -14.52
C PRO A 192 -12.16 14.48 -15.24
N GLU A 193 -11.36 13.66 -14.56
CA GLU A 193 -10.12 13.10 -15.11
C GLU A 193 -9.89 11.67 -14.60
N VAL A 194 -9.18 10.86 -15.42
CA VAL A 194 -8.62 9.59 -14.96
C VAL A 194 -7.34 9.88 -14.21
N VAL A 195 -7.23 9.36 -12.99
CA VAL A 195 -6.09 9.49 -12.10
C VAL A 195 -5.41 8.14 -11.93
N PHE A 196 -4.09 8.17 -11.86
CA PHE A 196 -3.23 7.05 -11.54
C PHE A 196 -2.22 7.45 -10.47
N LEU A 197 -2.14 6.63 -9.43
CA LEU A 197 -1.23 6.77 -8.31
C LEU A 197 -0.49 5.45 -8.10
N SER A 198 0.82 5.51 -7.91
CA SER A 198 1.62 4.30 -7.63
C SER A 198 2.89 4.66 -6.88
N LEU A 199 3.29 3.82 -5.92
CA LEU A 199 4.61 3.91 -5.29
C LEU A 199 5.66 3.22 -6.18
N GLN A 200 6.18 3.98 -7.15
CA GLN A 200 7.06 3.45 -8.19
C GLN A 200 8.30 2.77 -7.60
N GLY A 201 8.60 1.58 -8.14
CA GLY A 201 9.77 0.77 -7.73
C GLY A 201 9.48 -0.23 -6.62
N GLY A 202 8.34 -0.11 -5.95
CA GLY A 202 7.99 -0.90 -4.78
C GLY A 202 8.82 -0.44 -3.58
N PRO A 203 8.20 0.17 -2.55
CA PRO A 203 8.94 0.42 -1.31
C PRO A 203 9.53 -0.88 -0.76
N ALA A 204 10.62 -0.78 -0.02
CA ALA A 204 11.23 -1.93 0.65
C ALA A 204 10.47 -2.37 1.92
N TRP A 205 9.37 -1.68 2.21
CA TRP A 205 8.49 -1.79 3.38
C TRP A 205 7.04 -1.91 2.87
N ASP A 206 6.14 -2.37 3.74
CA ASP A 206 4.75 -2.62 3.37
C ASP A 206 3.91 -1.34 3.52
N ALA A 207 3.40 -0.82 2.41
CA ALA A 207 2.79 0.49 2.34
C ALA A 207 1.30 0.40 2.00
N VAL A 208 0.53 1.41 2.39
CA VAL A 208 -0.87 1.58 2.00
C VAL A 208 -1.04 2.97 1.39
N LEU A 209 -1.71 3.02 0.24
CA LEU A 209 -2.07 4.24 -0.46
C LEU A 209 -3.57 4.47 -0.33
N THR A 210 -3.96 5.60 0.25
CA THR A 210 -5.36 6.01 0.38
C THR A 210 -5.62 7.29 -0.41
N VAL A 211 -6.76 7.37 -1.10
CA VAL A 211 -7.23 8.57 -1.81
C VAL A 211 -8.54 9.05 -1.19
N ARG A 212 -8.63 10.33 -0.83
CA ARG A 212 -9.80 10.95 -0.19
C ARG A 212 -10.22 12.23 -0.91
N ALA A 213 -11.52 12.47 -0.99
CA ALA A 213 -12.09 13.67 -1.63
C ALA A 213 -12.37 14.77 -0.61
N GLY A 214 -11.96 16.01 -0.89
CA GLY A 214 -12.32 17.19 -0.09
C GLY A 214 -11.52 17.39 1.21
N GLY A 215 -10.56 16.52 1.51
CA GLY A 215 -9.68 16.63 2.69
C GLY A 215 -9.33 15.27 3.28
N CYS A 216 -8.49 15.25 4.32
CA CYS A 216 -8.12 13.99 5.00
C CYS A 216 -9.28 13.37 5.80
N ASP A 217 -10.25 14.17 6.26
CA ASP A 217 -11.51 13.66 6.84
C ASP A 217 -12.59 13.38 5.78
N GLY A 218 -12.23 13.55 4.51
CA GLY A 218 -13.12 13.34 3.38
C GLY A 218 -13.45 11.87 3.15
N PRO A 219 -14.52 11.58 2.37
CA PRO A 219 -14.80 10.22 1.94
C PRO A 219 -13.61 9.65 1.17
N MET A 220 -13.27 8.41 1.50
CA MET A 220 -12.29 7.63 0.77
C MET A 220 -12.87 7.22 -0.59
N VAL A 221 -12.13 7.49 -1.65
CA VAL A 221 -12.51 7.20 -3.04
C VAL A 221 -11.60 6.17 -3.70
N GLY A 222 -10.45 5.87 -3.08
CA GLY A 222 -9.53 4.85 -3.53
C GLY A 222 -8.69 4.32 -2.37
N CYS A 223 -8.33 3.05 -2.44
CA CYS A 223 -7.30 2.48 -1.57
C CYS A 223 -6.59 1.31 -2.23
N SER A 224 -5.33 1.09 -1.87
CA SER A 224 -4.50 -0.02 -2.30
C SER A 224 -3.40 -0.29 -1.26
N ASP A 225 -3.24 -1.53 -0.82
CA ASP A 225 -2.07 -2.02 -0.07
C ASP A 225 -1.09 -2.68 -1.06
N ASP A 226 -1.54 -3.75 -1.69
CA ASP A 226 -0.80 -4.57 -2.61
C ASP A 226 -1.49 -4.56 -3.97
N ALA A 227 -0.72 -4.29 -5.00
CA ALA A 227 -1.10 -4.54 -6.38
C ALA A 227 -0.01 -5.39 -7.03
N CYS A 228 -0.27 -5.90 -8.24
CA CYS A 228 0.80 -6.50 -9.05
C CYS A 228 1.53 -7.70 -8.40
N GLU A 229 0.84 -8.43 -7.51
CA GLU A 229 1.40 -9.56 -6.75
C GLU A 229 2.68 -9.19 -5.97
N ASN A 230 2.79 -7.92 -5.55
CA ASN A 230 3.90 -7.38 -4.78
C ASN A 230 3.42 -6.29 -3.82
N ARG A 231 4.33 -5.81 -2.96
CA ARG A 231 4.09 -4.72 -1.98
C ARG A 231 4.11 -3.33 -2.62
N LEU A 232 3.40 -3.17 -3.74
CA LEU A 232 3.32 -1.91 -4.48
C LEU A 232 1.88 -1.41 -4.46
N PRO A 233 1.57 -0.43 -3.62
CA PRO A 233 0.32 0.30 -3.75
C PRO A 233 0.20 0.92 -5.14
N GLN A 234 -0.88 0.61 -5.83
CA GLN A 234 -1.22 1.19 -7.12
C GLN A 234 -2.73 1.30 -7.26
N TRP A 235 -3.19 2.47 -7.67
CA TRP A 235 -4.60 2.74 -7.86
C TRP A 235 -4.83 3.60 -9.10
N ALA A 236 -5.85 3.25 -9.88
CA ALA A 236 -6.34 4.06 -10.99
C ALA A 236 -7.86 4.20 -10.90
N GLY A 237 -8.37 5.38 -11.23
CA GLY A 237 -9.80 5.64 -11.19
C GLY A 237 -10.20 6.95 -11.85
N HIS A 238 -11.45 7.03 -12.28
CA HIS A 238 -12.06 8.26 -12.75
C HIS A 238 -12.56 9.09 -11.56
N LEU A 239 -12.17 10.36 -11.51
CA LEU A 239 -12.52 11.29 -10.44
C LEU A 239 -13.14 12.55 -11.03
N ASP A 240 -14.19 13.04 -10.39
CA ASP A 240 -14.81 14.33 -10.72
C ASP A 240 -13.87 15.53 -10.46
N ALA A 241 -14.27 16.71 -10.92
CA ALA A 241 -13.60 17.94 -10.55
C ALA A 241 -13.64 18.14 -9.02
N GLY A 242 -12.49 18.46 -8.43
CA GLY A 242 -12.40 18.60 -6.97
C GLY A 242 -10.97 18.61 -6.46
N SER A 243 -10.84 18.75 -5.14
CA SER A 243 -9.57 18.60 -4.44
C SER A 243 -9.51 17.27 -3.74
N TYR A 244 -8.37 16.60 -3.84
CA TYR A 244 -8.15 15.25 -3.33
C TYR A 244 -6.87 15.20 -2.50
N TRP A 245 -6.88 14.33 -1.51
CA TRP A 245 -5.74 14.05 -0.65
C TRP A 245 -5.32 12.60 -0.84
N VAL A 246 -4.02 12.38 -0.84
CA VAL A 246 -3.41 11.06 -0.86
C VAL A 246 -2.64 10.90 0.44
N ALA A 247 -2.93 9.86 1.20
CA ALA A 247 -2.12 9.44 2.34
C ALA A 247 -1.29 8.23 1.92
N ILE A 248 0.01 8.31 2.15
CA ILE A 248 0.92 7.17 2.06
C ILE A 248 1.25 6.78 3.50
N ASP A 249 0.86 5.58 3.89
CA ASP A 249 0.90 5.08 5.26
C ASP A 249 1.65 3.72 5.30
N GLY A 250 2.17 3.35 6.46
CA GLY A 250 2.63 1.99 6.75
C GLY A 250 1.46 1.03 6.92
N CYS A 251 1.60 -0.21 6.44
CA CYS A 251 0.63 -1.27 6.75
C CYS A 251 0.69 -1.66 8.23
N ASP A 252 1.89 -1.64 8.83
CA ASP A 252 2.11 -1.86 10.27
C ASP A 252 2.90 -0.69 10.89
N PRO A 253 2.95 -0.55 12.24
CA PRO A 253 3.68 0.54 12.91
C PRO A 253 5.18 0.62 12.60
N ASP A 254 5.80 -0.51 12.25
CA ASP A 254 7.22 -0.60 11.93
C ASP A 254 7.50 -0.48 10.41
N ASP A 255 6.47 -0.32 9.58
CA ASP A 255 6.59 -0.16 8.13
C ASP A 255 6.70 1.32 7.75
N PHE A 256 7.93 1.77 7.52
CA PHE A 256 8.21 3.13 7.06
C PHE A 256 9.49 3.20 6.21
N GLY A 257 9.61 4.28 5.44
CA GLY A 257 10.84 4.58 4.72
C GLY A 257 10.65 5.47 3.50
N GLY A 258 11.71 5.55 2.70
CA GLY A 258 11.72 6.30 1.45
C GLY A 258 10.87 5.64 0.36
N PHE A 259 10.27 6.46 -0.50
CA PHE A 259 9.48 6.04 -1.64
C PHE A 259 9.53 7.06 -2.80
N THR A 260 8.96 6.70 -3.95
CA THR A 260 8.68 7.64 -5.04
C THR A 260 7.23 7.52 -5.44
N LEU A 261 6.43 8.55 -5.16
CA LEU A 261 5.05 8.63 -5.61
C LEU A 261 5.02 9.03 -7.08
N ARG A 262 4.41 8.20 -7.92
CA ARG A 262 4.04 8.52 -9.29
C ARG A 262 2.60 8.96 -9.31
N TYR A 263 2.34 10.18 -9.75
CA TYR A 263 1.01 10.71 -9.99
C TYR A 263 0.87 11.07 -11.47
N ALA A 264 -0.07 10.44 -12.15
CA ALA A 264 -0.44 10.76 -13.52
C ALA A 264 -1.95 10.99 -13.58
N HIS A 265 -2.37 11.94 -14.38
CA HIS A 265 -3.79 12.23 -14.57
C HIS A 265 -4.03 12.76 -15.97
N ALA A 266 -5.20 12.49 -16.56
CA ALA A 266 -5.57 13.04 -17.85
C ALA A 266 -7.08 13.28 -17.93
N PRO A 267 -7.53 14.43 -18.47
CA PRO A 267 -8.92 14.58 -18.90
C PRO A 267 -9.21 13.56 -20.00
N CYS A 268 -10.28 12.79 -19.82
CA CYS A 268 -10.69 11.79 -20.79
C CYS A 268 -12.21 11.61 -20.75
N PRO A 269 -12.96 12.42 -21.52
CA PRO A 269 -14.43 12.36 -21.58
C PRO A 269 -14.92 10.94 -21.85
N GLY A 270 -16.08 10.55 -21.31
CA GLY A 270 -16.65 9.22 -21.50
C GLY A 270 -16.07 8.11 -20.62
N THR A 271 -14.91 8.30 -19.98
CA THR A 271 -14.36 7.30 -19.01
C THR A 271 -15.12 7.21 -17.67
N GLU A 272 -16.22 7.93 -17.56
CA GLU A 272 -17.16 7.84 -16.45
C GLU A 272 -17.98 6.54 -16.45
N ASP A 273 -18.01 5.81 -17.58
CA ASP A 273 -18.58 4.46 -17.63
C ASP A 273 -17.61 3.42 -17.06
N PRO A 274 -18.01 2.61 -16.06
CA PRO A 274 -17.18 1.53 -15.52
C PRO A 274 -16.72 0.50 -16.57
N THR A 275 -17.34 0.40 -17.75
CA THR A 275 -16.87 -0.47 -18.85
C THR A 275 -15.57 0.00 -19.48
N THR A 276 -15.19 1.27 -19.29
CA THR A 276 -13.95 1.83 -19.84
C THR A 276 -12.69 1.46 -19.04
N LEU A 277 -12.86 1.06 -17.78
CA LEU A 277 -11.76 0.48 -17.00
C LEU A 277 -11.55 -0.97 -17.47
N LEU A 278 -10.34 -1.30 -17.91
CA LEU A 278 -9.95 -2.65 -18.33
C LEU A 278 -9.18 -3.35 -17.20
N PRO A 279 -9.85 -4.10 -16.29
CA PRO A 279 -9.20 -4.65 -15.10
C PRO A 279 -8.22 -5.79 -15.42
N SER A 280 -8.35 -6.45 -16.56
CA SER A 280 -7.48 -7.56 -16.96
C SER A 280 -7.39 -7.70 -18.49
N PRO A 281 -6.44 -8.48 -19.01
CA PRO A 281 -6.49 -8.90 -20.41
C PRO A 281 -7.82 -9.58 -20.75
N GLY A 282 -8.37 -9.30 -21.93
CA GLY A 282 -9.62 -9.88 -22.40
C GLY A 282 -10.27 -9.10 -23.54
N THR A 283 -11.45 -9.56 -23.94
CA THR A 283 -12.26 -8.94 -24.98
C THR A 283 -13.38 -8.11 -24.36
N TYR A 284 -13.44 -6.84 -24.74
CA TYR A 284 -14.39 -5.86 -24.23
C TYR A 284 -15.39 -5.48 -25.32
N TRP A 285 -16.66 -5.43 -24.94
CA TRP A 285 -17.78 -5.19 -25.84
C TRP A 285 -18.56 -3.97 -25.39
N ASP A 286 -18.80 -3.04 -26.30
CA ASP A 286 -19.69 -1.91 -26.06
C ASP A 286 -20.25 -1.40 -27.40
N ASP A 287 -20.88 -0.23 -27.40
CA ASP A 287 -21.34 0.48 -28.59
C ASP A 287 -20.69 1.87 -28.63
N SER A 288 -19.99 2.18 -29.73
CA SER A 288 -19.33 3.47 -29.90
C SER A 288 -20.29 4.61 -30.24
N CYS A 289 -21.56 4.33 -30.54
CA CYS A 289 -22.51 5.38 -30.87
C CYS A 289 -22.89 6.24 -29.66
N GLY A 290 -22.77 7.56 -29.83
CA GLY A 290 -23.16 8.55 -28.83
C GLY A 290 -22.03 8.95 -27.89
N TRP A 291 -20.82 8.42 -28.12
CA TRP A 291 -19.61 8.92 -27.50
C TRP A 291 -19.18 10.25 -28.16
N GLY A 292 -18.29 10.99 -27.51
CA GLY A 292 -17.79 12.26 -28.04
C GLY A 292 -16.70 12.02 -29.09
N ASN A 293 -16.56 12.93 -30.05
CA ASN A 293 -15.40 13.04 -30.93
C ASN A 293 -14.46 14.10 -30.35
N ASP A 294 -13.62 13.66 -29.41
CA ASP A 294 -12.82 14.54 -28.59
C ASP A 294 -11.31 14.26 -28.74
N ALA A 295 -10.92 13.04 -29.13
CA ALA A 295 -9.54 12.61 -29.31
C ALA A 295 -9.16 12.53 -30.79
N ARG A 296 -7.87 12.73 -31.08
CA ARG A 296 -7.32 12.66 -32.44
C ARG A 296 -6.02 11.92 -32.43
N SER A 297 -5.82 10.97 -33.34
CA SER A 297 -4.59 10.20 -33.43
C SER A 297 -3.71 10.60 -34.62
N SER A 298 -2.42 10.24 -34.59
CA SER A 298 -1.57 10.39 -35.77
C SER A 298 -1.91 9.42 -36.91
N CYS A 299 -2.79 8.44 -36.65
CA CYS A 299 -3.25 7.44 -37.62
C CYS A 299 -4.66 7.70 -38.18
N GLY A 300 -5.32 8.80 -37.81
CA GLY A 300 -6.68 9.14 -38.25
C GLY A 300 -7.67 9.23 -37.10
N GLY A 301 -8.97 9.22 -37.44
CA GLY A 301 -10.07 9.27 -36.46
C GLY A 301 -10.84 10.59 -36.34
N ASP A 302 -10.40 11.65 -37.04
CA ASP A 302 -10.83 13.04 -36.74
C ASP A 302 -12.34 13.39 -36.83
N ASP A 303 -13.22 12.49 -37.29
CA ASP A 303 -14.63 12.77 -37.61
C ASP A 303 -15.64 11.81 -36.94
N ASP A 304 -15.22 10.90 -36.06
CA ASP A 304 -16.04 9.82 -35.47
C ASP A 304 -16.04 9.78 -33.94
N ASP A 305 -16.93 8.96 -33.35
CA ASP A 305 -17.12 8.85 -31.90
C ASP A 305 -15.95 8.06 -31.26
N ASP A 306 -15.25 8.67 -30.30
CA ASP A 306 -14.13 8.07 -29.55
C ASP A 306 -14.61 7.29 -28.34
N VAL A 307 -14.17 6.04 -28.22
CA VAL A 307 -14.36 5.24 -27.01
C VAL A 307 -13.02 5.09 -26.29
N PRO A 308 -12.79 5.89 -25.23
CA PRO A 308 -11.61 5.73 -24.40
C PRO A 308 -11.79 4.59 -23.42
N MET A 309 -10.74 3.80 -23.30
CA MET A 309 -10.56 2.78 -22.29
C MET A 309 -9.21 2.99 -21.61
N TYR A 310 -9.07 2.55 -20.36
CA TYR A 310 -7.83 2.73 -19.63
C TYR A 310 -7.55 1.57 -18.67
N PHE A 311 -6.26 1.40 -18.35
CA PHE A 311 -5.79 0.46 -17.35
C PHE A 311 -4.43 0.87 -16.80
N ALA A 312 -4.05 0.23 -15.70
CA ALA A 312 -2.77 0.40 -15.04
C ALA A 312 -1.84 -0.79 -15.33
N LEU A 313 -0.61 -0.49 -15.75
CA LEU A 313 0.45 -1.48 -15.85
C LEU A 313 1.22 -1.58 -14.54
N CYS A 314 1.56 -2.82 -14.19
CA CYS A 314 2.51 -3.14 -13.14
C CYS A 314 3.95 -2.78 -13.52
N PRO A 315 4.89 -2.73 -12.56
CA PRO A 315 6.32 -2.60 -12.88
C PRO A 315 6.81 -3.68 -13.83
N GLY A 316 7.63 -3.29 -14.81
CA GLY A 316 8.22 -4.22 -15.78
C GLY A 316 7.91 -3.85 -17.22
N SER A 317 8.46 -4.63 -18.16
CA SER A 317 8.23 -4.44 -19.60
C SER A 317 7.03 -5.28 -20.06
N HIS A 318 6.02 -4.61 -20.59
CA HIS A 318 4.77 -5.20 -21.05
C HIS A 318 4.63 -5.06 -22.56
N THR A 319 3.99 -6.03 -23.21
CA THR A 319 3.57 -5.89 -24.62
C THR A 319 2.09 -5.63 -24.63
N VAL A 320 1.72 -4.36 -24.75
CA VAL A 320 0.33 -3.95 -24.85
C VAL A 320 -0.11 -4.11 -26.30
N ARG A 321 -1.20 -4.85 -26.51
CA ARG A 321 -1.88 -4.99 -27.80
C ARG A 321 -3.35 -4.70 -27.63
N ALA A 322 -3.91 -3.90 -28.53
CA ALA A 322 -5.34 -3.73 -28.72
C ALA A 322 -5.68 -4.16 -30.16
N SER A 323 -6.76 -4.91 -30.35
CA SER A 323 -7.14 -5.47 -31.64
C SER A 323 -8.64 -5.54 -31.78
N THR A 324 -9.14 -5.09 -32.93
CA THR A 324 -10.53 -5.32 -33.32
C THR A 324 -10.66 -6.37 -34.43
N CYS A 325 -9.55 -7.00 -34.82
CA CYS A 325 -9.51 -7.98 -35.93
C CYS A 325 -10.28 -9.27 -35.64
N ASP A 326 -10.42 -9.63 -34.38
CA ASP A 326 -10.65 -11.01 -33.99
C ASP A 326 -12.14 -11.33 -33.78
N ASP A 327 -12.98 -10.34 -33.46
CA ASP A 327 -14.44 -10.50 -33.26
C ASP A 327 -15.23 -9.18 -33.47
N GLY A 328 -16.54 -9.29 -33.72
CA GLY A 328 -17.54 -8.27 -33.35
C GLY A 328 -17.79 -7.04 -34.22
N GLU A 329 -16.84 -6.58 -35.04
CA GLU A 329 -16.98 -5.32 -35.79
C GLU A 329 -17.24 -5.51 -37.29
N ASP A 330 -18.29 -4.86 -37.81
CA ASP A 330 -18.60 -4.79 -39.26
C ASP A 330 -18.18 -3.44 -39.88
N TRP A 331 -17.52 -2.56 -39.11
CA TRP A 331 -17.14 -1.21 -39.53
C TRP A 331 -15.63 -0.95 -39.42
N PRO A 332 -15.05 -0.07 -40.26
CA PRO A 332 -13.62 0.22 -40.20
C PRO A 332 -13.30 1.06 -38.97
N SER A 333 -12.31 0.62 -38.18
CA SER A 333 -11.92 1.27 -36.92
C SER A 333 -10.48 1.78 -36.95
N SER A 334 -10.16 2.75 -36.08
CA SER A 334 -8.82 3.20 -35.72
C SER A 334 -8.54 2.86 -34.26
N LEU A 335 -7.30 2.48 -33.94
CA LEU A 335 -6.88 2.23 -32.58
C LEU A 335 -5.63 3.04 -32.23
N VAL A 336 -5.60 3.53 -31.00
CA VAL A 336 -4.46 4.28 -30.45
C VAL A 336 -4.13 3.76 -29.06
N ILE A 337 -2.85 3.60 -28.78
CA ILE A 337 -2.34 3.34 -27.44
C ILE A 337 -1.59 4.60 -26.99
N ARG A 338 -2.02 5.18 -25.86
CA ARG A 338 -1.36 6.31 -25.22
C ARG A 338 -0.89 5.96 -23.81
N THR A 339 0.15 6.64 -23.36
CA THR A 339 0.70 6.45 -22.01
C THR A 339 0.84 7.76 -21.26
N GLY A 340 0.93 7.64 -19.93
CA GLY A 340 1.19 8.75 -19.02
C GLY A 340 -0.04 9.62 -18.75
N GLY A 341 0.22 10.71 -18.02
CA GLY A 341 -0.75 11.78 -17.78
C GLY A 341 -0.49 12.99 -18.70
N GLY A 342 -1.42 13.95 -18.66
CA GLY A 342 -1.46 15.12 -19.53
C GLY A 342 -2.09 14.82 -20.88
N GLY A 343 -2.51 15.86 -21.60
CA GLY A 343 -3.23 15.68 -22.88
C GLY A 343 -4.62 15.07 -22.69
N LEU A 344 -5.34 14.84 -23.79
CA LEU A 344 -6.65 14.18 -23.75
C LEU A 344 -6.46 12.66 -23.86
N CYS A 345 -6.94 11.92 -22.86
CA CYS A 345 -6.80 10.46 -22.77
C CYS A 345 -5.33 10.00 -22.90
N GLY A 346 -4.43 10.68 -22.17
CA GLY A 346 -3.00 10.37 -22.10
C GLY A 346 -2.11 11.33 -22.90
N GLY A 347 -0.82 11.28 -22.58
CA GLY A 347 0.15 12.28 -23.07
C GLY A 347 0.85 11.88 -24.35
N ALA A 348 1.51 10.72 -24.35
CA ALA A 348 2.33 10.25 -25.48
C ALA A 348 1.62 9.15 -26.26
N GLU A 349 1.56 9.29 -27.59
CA GLU A 349 1.11 8.22 -28.48
C GLU A 349 2.22 7.16 -28.64
N ALA A 350 1.99 5.97 -28.08
CA ALA A 350 2.94 4.86 -28.11
C ALA A 350 2.82 4.03 -29.39
N ALA A 351 1.59 3.84 -29.87
CA ALA A 351 1.28 3.17 -31.13
C ALA A 351 -0.09 3.60 -31.64
N CYS A 352 -0.29 3.51 -32.96
CA CYS A 352 -1.60 3.67 -33.57
C CYS A 352 -1.73 2.87 -34.87
N SER A 353 -2.96 2.61 -35.29
CA SER A 353 -3.33 2.07 -36.61
C SER A 353 -4.68 2.63 -37.08
N GLY A 354 -4.84 2.81 -38.40
CA GLY A 354 -6.02 3.45 -39.00
C GLY A 354 -5.96 3.60 -40.54
N ALA A 355 -7.13 3.73 -41.18
CA ALA A 355 -7.37 3.38 -42.60
C ALA A 355 -6.68 4.31 -43.58
N ILE A 356 -6.40 5.50 -43.10
CA ILE A 356 -5.97 6.61 -43.93
C ILE A 356 -4.46 6.52 -44.22
N TYR A 357 -3.68 5.74 -43.45
CA TYR A 357 -2.20 5.76 -43.54
C TYR A 357 -1.50 4.40 -43.73
N GLY A 358 -2.22 3.32 -44.03
CA GLY A 358 -1.61 2.04 -44.45
C GLY A 358 -0.69 1.38 -43.42
N ARG A 359 -0.87 1.69 -42.13
CA ARG A 359 -0.19 1.04 -41.00
C ARG A 359 -1.15 0.04 -40.35
N SER A 360 -0.72 -1.23 -40.34
CA SER A 360 -1.32 -2.43 -39.75
C SER A 360 -2.85 -2.49 -39.70
N TYR A 361 -3.39 -3.00 -40.80
CA TYR A 361 -4.81 -3.31 -41.05
C TYR A 361 -5.09 -4.80 -40.82
N CYS A 362 -6.27 -5.12 -40.31
CA CYS A 362 -6.91 -6.40 -40.58
C CYS A 362 -7.38 -6.42 -42.05
N ASP A 363 -7.58 -7.58 -42.67
CA ASP A 363 -7.88 -7.70 -44.11
C ASP A 363 -9.20 -7.00 -44.57
N ASP A 364 -10.00 -6.46 -43.65
CA ASP A 364 -11.37 -5.97 -43.86
C ASP A 364 -11.64 -4.51 -43.44
N GLY A 365 -10.63 -3.76 -42.98
CA GLY A 365 -10.81 -2.36 -42.59
C GLY A 365 -10.67 -2.08 -41.09
N ARG A 366 -10.62 -3.14 -40.27
CA ARG A 366 -10.39 -3.10 -38.82
C ARG A 366 -8.92 -2.87 -38.49
N SER A 367 -8.62 -2.56 -37.22
CA SER A 367 -7.30 -2.13 -36.77
C SER A 367 -6.75 -2.96 -35.61
N TRP A 368 -5.43 -2.94 -35.46
CA TRP A 368 -4.76 -3.36 -34.23
C TRP A 368 -3.53 -2.50 -33.97
N ALA A 369 -3.27 -2.17 -32.71
CA ALA A 369 -2.11 -1.40 -32.27
C ALA A 369 -1.32 -2.21 -31.24
N GLN A 370 0.00 -2.07 -31.25
CA GLN A 370 0.86 -2.73 -30.28
C GLN A 370 2.06 -1.85 -29.91
N ALA A 371 2.37 -1.78 -28.62
CA ALA A 371 3.54 -1.09 -28.10
C ALA A 371 4.18 -1.91 -26.97
N THR A 372 5.50 -1.80 -26.84
CA THR A 372 6.18 -2.24 -25.63
C THR A 372 6.22 -1.06 -24.65
N ILE A 373 5.59 -1.21 -23.50
CA ILE A 373 5.45 -0.15 -22.49
C ILE A 373 6.11 -0.65 -21.20
N THR A 374 6.94 0.20 -20.58
CA THR A 374 7.55 -0.10 -19.29
C THR A 374 6.74 0.55 -18.18
N GLY A 375 6.19 -0.26 -17.29
CA GLY A 375 5.44 0.19 -16.12
C GLY A 375 6.31 0.41 -14.87
N PRO A 376 5.70 0.90 -13.77
CA PRO A 376 4.27 1.14 -13.61
C PRO A 376 3.80 2.35 -14.44
N GLU A 377 2.70 2.19 -15.19
CA GLU A 377 2.26 3.15 -16.20
C GLU A 377 0.74 3.21 -16.32
N LEU A 378 0.18 4.40 -16.57
CA LEU A 378 -1.23 4.56 -16.95
C LEU A 378 -1.31 4.47 -18.47
N VAL A 379 -2.17 3.59 -18.97
CA VAL A 379 -2.33 3.34 -20.39
C VAL A 379 -3.77 3.61 -20.80
N PHE A 380 -3.93 4.30 -21.93
CA PHE A 380 -5.21 4.50 -22.59
C PHE A 380 -5.23 3.77 -23.92
N VAL A 381 -6.36 3.15 -24.23
CA VAL A 381 -6.70 2.61 -25.55
C VAL A 381 -7.87 3.45 -26.06
N LEU A 382 -7.70 4.08 -27.22
CA LEU A 382 -8.77 4.80 -27.88
C LEU A 382 -9.20 3.98 -29.10
N LEU A 383 -10.47 3.61 -29.12
CA LEU A 383 -11.15 3.10 -30.31
C LEU A 383 -11.91 4.23 -30.97
N ASP A 384 -11.83 4.31 -32.28
CA ASP A 384 -12.47 5.35 -33.07
C ASP A 384 -12.97 4.78 -34.41
N GLY A 385 -13.94 5.45 -35.03
CA GLY A 385 -14.36 5.24 -36.41
C GLY A 385 -13.25 5.55 -37.43
N ALA A 386 -13.26 4.85 -38.57
CA ALA A 386 -12.33 5.12 -39.65
C ALA A 386 -13.04 5.19 -41.01
N GLY A 387 -12.61 6.14 -41.84
CA GLY A 387 -13.05 6.29 -43.22
C GLY A 387 -13.75 7.62 -43.49
N SER A 388 -14.51 7.70 -44.57
CA SER A 388 -15.33 8.88 -44.89
C SER A 388 -16.77 8.68 -44.44
N GLY A 389 -17.31 9.61 -43.65
CA GLY A 389 -18.66 9.54 -43.06
C GLY A 389 -18.62 9.09 -41.61
N SER A 390 -19.74 9.23 -40.88
CA SER A 390 -19.80 8.86 -39.47
C SER A 390 -19.94 7.34 -39.30
N HIS A 391 -18.98 6.70 -38.64
CA HIS A 391 -18.94 5.27 -38.31
C HIS A 391 -18.98 5.10 -36.79
N CYS A 392 -20.12 4.65 -36.28
CA CYS A 392 -20.28 4.18 -34.91
C CYS A 392 -21.09 2.88 -34.90
N GLY A 393 -20.97 2.12 -33.81
CA GLY A 393 -21.82 0.97 -33.56
C GLY A 393 -21.22 -0.01 -32.56
N PRO A 394 -21.84 -1.20 -32.43
CA PRO A 394 -21.31 -2.27 -31.59
C PRO A 394 -19.88 -2.61 -31.99
N PHE A 395 -19.03 -2.85 -30.99
CA PHE A 395 -17.63 -3.19 -31.18
C PHE A 395 -17.15 -4.28 -30.24
N ALA A 396 -16.00 -4.86 -30.56
CA ALA A 396 -15.29 -5.79 -29.70
C ALA A 396 -13.79 -5.54 -29.81
N VAL A 397 -13.17 -5.09 -28.72
CA VAL A 397 -11.74 -4.89 -28.66
C VAL A 397 -11.09 -5.93 -27.75
N ASP A 398 -10.19 -6.72 -28.33
CA ASP A 398 -9.31 -7.62 -27.60
C ASP A 398 -8.09 -6.84 -27.12
N VAL A 399 -7.87 -6.83 -25.80
CA VAL A 399 -6.78 -6.10 -25.15
C VAL A 399 -5.94 -7.07 -24.33
N THR A 400 -4.63 -7.07 -24.57
CA THR A 400 -3.65 -7.84 -23.81
C THR A 400 -2.55 -6.91 -23.31
N PHE A 401 -2.09 -7.12 -22.07
CA PHE A 401 -1.00 -6.37 -21.47
C PHE A 401 -0.23 -7.20 -20.45
#